data_AF-A0A4Q5WMR9-F1
#
_entry.id   AF-A0A4Q5WMR9-F1
#
_cell.length_a   1.000
_cell.length_b   1.000
_cell.length_c   1.000
_cell.angle_alpha   90.00
_cell.angle_beta   90.00
_cell.angle_gamma   90.00
#
_symmetry.space_group_name_H-M   'P 1'
#
loop_
_entity.id
_entity.type
_entity.pdbx_description
1 polymer ?
#
loop_
_entity_poly.entity_id
_entity_poly.type
_entity_poly.pdbx_seq_one_letter_code
_entity_poly.pdbx_strand_id
1 'polypeptide(L)'
;MLRPAPPLYDPRDVASAVLRLAQHPKDRSTVGLLPHLMHAAFALLPGLTRRITAGFIGTYLKKAEPTVHTSGNVLAPVAFGTGIDGGWRSTGLKPSPRKQGLLAAIGVVAGLILLRKF
;
A
#
# COMPACT_ATOMS: atom_id res chain seq x y z
N MET A 1 12.82 5.20 -12.33
CA MET A 1 11.36 5.36 -12.17
C MET A 1 10.91 5.05 -10.74
N LEU A 2 9.92 5.80 -10.24
CA LEU A 2 9.25 5.50 -8.98
C LEU A 2 8.35 4.26 -9.16
N ARG A 3 8.57 3.24 -8.34
CA ARG A 3 7.72 2.04 -8.33
C ARG A 3 6.44 2.37 -7.53
N PRO A 4 5.39 1.54 -7.58
CA PRO A 4 4.29 1.61 -6.62
C PRO A 4 4.71 1.02 -5.27
N ALA A 5 4.26 1.64 -4.18
CA ALA A 5 4.55 1.13 -2.84
C ALA A 5 3.68 -0.12 -2.56
N PRO A 6 4.26 -1.21 -2.05
CA PRO A 6 3.48 -2.40 -1.73
C PRO A 6 2.59 -2.16 -0.49
N PRO A 7 1.44 -2.87 -0.38
CA PRO A 7 0.92 -3.87 -1.32
C PRO A 7 0.18 -3.24 -2.51
N LEU A 8 0.18 -3.94 -3.64
CA LEU A 8 -0.64 -3.60 -4.82
C LEU A 8 -1.97 -4.35 -4.76
N TYR A 9 -3.08 -3.61 -4.74
CA TYR A 9 -4.44 -4.17 -4.79
C TYR A 9 -4.89 -4.45 -6.23
N ASP A 10 -5.90 -5.30 -6.40
CA ASP A 10 -6.53 -5.48 -7.71
C ASP A 10 -7.26 -4.21 -8.15
N PRO A 11 -6.98 -3.68 -9.35
CA PRO A 11 -7.84 -2.64 -9.93
C PRO A 11 -9.31 -3.07 -9.97
N ARG A 12 -9.60 -4.38 -10.14
CA ARG A 12 -10.96 -4.93 -10.11
C ARG A 12 -11.59 -4.91 -8.72
N ASP A 13 -10.82 -5.09 -7.65
CA ASP A 13 -11.31 -4.98 -6.27
C ASP A 13 -11.69 -3.53 -5.95
N VAL A 14 -10.87 -2.58 -6.42
CA VAL A 14 -11.14 -1.14 -6.31
C VAL A 14 -12.37 -0.77 -7.14
N ALA A 15 -12.47 -1.20 -8.39
CA ALA A 15 -13.63 -0.96 -9.23
C ALA A 15 -14.93 -1.51 -8.61
N SER A 16 -14.86 -2.71 -8.03
CA SER A 16 -15.98 -3.31 -7.30
C SER A 16 -16.36 -2.49 -6.06
N ALA A 17 -15.39 -1.93 -5.34
CA ALA A 17 -15.65 -1.06 -4.20
C ALA A 17 -16.32 0.26 -4.61
N VAL A 18 -15.91 0.85 -5.74
CA VAL A 18 -16.55 2.04 -6.32
C VAL A 18 -17.99 1.74 -6.74
N LEU A 19 -18.21 0.63 -7.47
CA LEU A 19 -19.55 0.23 -7.88
C LEU A 19 -20.48 0.03 -6.68
N ARG A 20 -19.99 -0.64 -5.62
CA ARG A 20 -20.75 -0.81 -4.37
C ARG A 20 -21.10 0.53 -3.71
N LEU A 21 -20.20 1.52 -3.73
CA LEU A 21 -20.48 2.85 -3.19
C LEU A 21 -21.52 3.60 -4.03
N ALA A 22 -21.48 3.45 -5.36
CA ALA A 22 -22.48 4.05 -6.24
C ALA A 22 -23.88 3.46 -6.03
N GLN A 23 -23.96 2.15 -5.78
CA GLN A 23 -25.23 1.44 -5.52
C GLN A 23 -25.73 1.63 -4.08
N HIS A 24 -24.82 1.67 -3.12
CA HIS A 24 -25.10 1.81 -1.69
C HIS A 24 -24.19 2.88 -1.08
N PRO A 25 -24.61 4.16 -1.13
CA PRO A 25 -23.81 5.27 -0.65
C PRO A 25 -23.38 5.09 0.81
N LYS A 26 -22.09 5.31 1.05
CA LYS A 26 -21.46 5.36 2.38
C LYS A 26 -20.39 6.46 2.36
N ASP A 27 -20.10 7.05 3.50
CA ASP A 27 -19.09 8.12 3.62
C ASP A 27 -17.69 7.68 3.18
N ARG A 28 -17.37 6.39 3.33
CA ARG A 28 -16.08 5.81 2.93
C ARG A 28 -16.17 4.31 2.70
N SER A 29 -15.25 3.81 1.87
CA SER A 29 -14.99 2.38 1.69
C SER A 29 -13.49 2.12 1.71
N THR A 30 -13.11 0.98 2.28
CA THR A 30 -11.70 0.56 2.39
C THR A 30 -11.54 -0.77 1.65
N VAL A 31 -10.50 -0.88 0.84
CA VAL A 31 -10.17 -2.11 0.09
C VAL A 31 -9.08 -2.88 0.83
N GLY A 32 -9.40 -4.09 1.29
CA GLY A 32 -8.48 -4.97 2.01
C GLY A 32 -8.36 -4.71 3.52
N LEU A 33 -7.64 -5.62 4.21
CA LEU A 33 -7.47 -5.60 5.67
C LEU A 33 -6.39 -4.61 6.14
N LEU A 34 -5.32 -4.43 5.35
CA LEU A 34 -4.16 -3.66 5.78
C LEU A 34 -4.48 -2.21 6.19
N PRO A 35 -5.33 -1.44 5.47
CA PRO A 35 -5.62 -0.07 5.88
C PRO A 35 -6.38 -0.01 7.21
N HIS A 36 -7.21 -1.02 7.52
CA HIS A 36 -7.87 -1.12 8.83
C HIS A 36 -6.85 -1.32 9.95
N LEU A 37 -5.85 -2.19 9.75
CA LEU A 37 -4.76 -2.39 10.73
C LEU A 37 -3.91 -1.13 10.89
N MET A 38 -3.64 -0.42 9.80
CA MET A 38 -2.90 0.85 9.85
C MET A 38 -3.67 1.93 10.60
N HIS A 39 -4.97 2.05 10.39
CA HIS A 39 -5.81 2.96 11.16
C HIS A 39 -5.83 2.60 12.65
N ALA A 40 -5.95 1.31 12.98
CA ALA A 40 -5.89 0.85 14.37
C ALA A 40 -4.53 1.15 15.02
N ALA A 41 -3.43 0.85 14.33
CA ALA A 41 -2.07 1.14 14.81
C ALA A 41 -1.87 2.64 15.05
N PHE A 42 -2.34 3.48 14.12
CA PHE A 42 -2.25 4.93 14.26
C PHE A 42 -3.11 5.46 15.40
N ALA A 43 -4.32 4.92 15.58
CA ALA A 43 -5.22 5.31 16.67
C ALA A 43 -4.64 4.96 18.05
N LEU A 44 -4.00 3.79 18.17
CA LEU A 44 -3.38 3.35 19.42
C LEU A 44 -2.04 4.07 19.69
N LEU A 45 -1.23 4.25 18.66
CA LEU A 45 0.19 4.60 18.77
C LEU A 45 0.59 5.67 17.74
N PRO A 46 0.03 6.88 17.81
CA PRO A 46 0.15 7.89 16.75
C PRO A 46 1.59 8.40 16.56
N GLY A 47 2.38 8.52 17.64
CA GLY A 47 3.78 8.96 17.56
C GLY A 47 4.69 7.92 16.93
N LEU A 48 4.56 6.66 17.37
CA LEU A 48 5.36 5.54 16.85
C LEU A 48 5.02 5.26 15.39
N THR A 49 3.73 5.21 15.04
CA THR A 49 3.27 4.95 13.67
C THR A 49 3.84 5.99 12.71
N ARG A 50 3.80 7.28 13.04
CA ARG A 50 4.39 8.34 12.19
C ARG A 50 5.89 8.14 11.97
N ARG A 51 6.66 7.82 13.02
CA ARG A 51 8.12 7.62 12.91
C ARG A 51 8.46 6.45 11.99
N ILE A 52 7.73 5.34 12.12
CA ILE A 52 7.89 4.15 11.26
C ILE A 52 7.54 4.50 9.81
N THR A 53 6.39 5.14 9.58
CA THR A 53 5.95 5.55 8.23
C THR A 53 6.95 6.49 7.57
N ALA A 54 7.46 7.49 8.30
CA ALA A 54 8.45 8.44 7.78
C ALA A 54 9.76 7.73 7.36
N GLY A 55 10.27 6.82 8.20
CA GLY A 55 11.46 6.04 7.88
C GLY A 55 11.27 5.12 6.66
N PHE A 56 10.10 4.49 6.55
CA PHE A 56 9.74 3.66 5.41
C PHE A 56 9.68 4.47 4.12
N ILE A 57 8.90 5.55 4.08
CA ILE A 57 8.73 6.40 2.90
C ILE A 57 10.07 7.01 2.48
N GLY A 58 10.85 7.54 3.43
CA GLY A 58 12.17 8.11 3.14
C GLY A 58 13.11 7.09 2.49
N THR A 59 13.19 5.87 3.02
CA THR A 59 14.00 4.80 2.44
C THR A 59 13.46 4.34 1.08
N TYR A 60 12.15 4.29 0.93
CA TYR A 60 11.48 3.89 -0.30
C TYR A 60 11.77 4.85 -1.45
N LEU A 61 11.60 6.16 -1.22
CA LEU A 61 11.83 7.19 -2.22
C LEU A 61 13.30 7.28 -2.64
N LYS A 62 14.25 7.03 -1.72
CA LYS A 62 15.69 6.98 -2.02
C LYS A 62 16.08 5.88 -3.02
N LYS A 63 15.23 4.86 -3.21
CA LYS A 63 15.47 3.76 -4.16
C LYS A 63 14.93 4.04 -5.56
N ALA A 64 14.19 5.14 -5.75
CA ALA A 64 13.66 5.48 -7.05
C ALA A 64 14.78 5.92 -7.99
N GLU A 65 14.94 5.22 -9.11
CA GLU A 65 15.88 5.63 -10.15
C GLU A 65 15.40 6.95 -10.79
N PRO A 66 16.31 7.82 -11.25
CA PRO A 66 15.96 8.98 -12.07
C PRO A 66 15.10 8.57 -13.27
N THR A 67 14.27 9.49 -13.75
CA THR A 67 13.45 9.28 -14.95
C THR A 67 13.41 10.56 -15.75
N VAL A 68 13.21 10.43 -17.06
CA VAL A 68 13.13 11.59 -17.96
C VAL A 68 11.87 12.38 -17.63
N HIS A 69 12.00 13.71 -17.54
CA HIS A 69 10.85 14.59 -17.42
C HIS A 69 10.05 14.57 -18.73
N THR A 70 8.81 14.12 -18.66
CA THR A 70 7.87 14.06 -19.79
C THR A 70 6.49 14.53 -19.33
N SER A 71 5.70 15.11 -20.24
CA SER A 71 4.29 15.41 -20.02
C SER A 71 3.43 14.14 -19.92
N GLY A 72 3.98 12.96 -20.23
CA GLY A 72 3.29 11.68 -20.17
C GLY A 72 2.07 11.67 -21.10
N ASN A 73 0.94 11.15 -20.61
CA ASN A 73 -0.33 11.07 -21.34
C ASN A 73 -1.23 12.31 -21.14
N VAL A 74 -0.69 13.44 -20.65
CA VAL A 74 -1.54 14.61 -20.34
C VAL A 74 -1.94 15.37 -21.60
N LEU A 75 -1.03 15.47 -22.59
CA LEU A 75 -1.24 16.26 -23.81
C LEU A 75 -1.53 15.40 -25.05
N ALA A 76 -1.03 14.16 -25.06
CA ALA A 76 -1.17 13.25 -26.17
C ALA A 76 -1.14 11.79 -25.67
N PRO A 77 -1.84 10.87 -26.34
CA PRO A 77 -1.79 9.45 -26.03
C PRO A 77 -0.35 8.90 -26.09
N VAL A 78 -0.04 8.00 -25.16
CA VAL A 78 1.19 7.22 -25.18
C VAL A 78 0.90 5.79 -25.61
N ALA A 79 1.85 5.17 -26.33
CA ALA A 79 1.69 3.79 -26.84
C ALA A 79 1.89 2.71 -25.75
N PHE A 80 2.24 3.09 -24.52
CA PHE A 80 2.60 2.18 -23.43
C PHE A 80 1.78 2.47 -22.17
N GLY A 81 1.74 1.52 -21.23
CA GLY A 81 1.11 1.74 -19.91
C GLY A 81 -0.41 1.88 -19.94
N THR A 82 -1.08 1.44 -21.00
CA THR A 82 -2.55 1.51 -21.17
C THR A 82 -3.31 0.40 -20.42
N GLY A 83 -2.61 -0.55 -19.81
CA GLY A 83 -3.21 -1.64 -19.04
C GLY A 83 -3.66 -1.23 -17.64
N ILE A 84 -4.77 -1.80 -17.16
CA ILE A 84 -5.36 -1.48 -15.85
C ILE A 84 -4.45 -1.79 -14.65
N ASP A 85 -3.56 -2.79 -14.78
CA ASP A 85 -2.64 -3.20 -13.73
C ASP A 85 -1.30 -2.41 -13.75
N GLY A 86 -1.12 -1.52 -14.74
CA GLY A 86 0.11 -0.73 -14.92
C GLY A 86 1.39 -1.55 -15.13
N GLY A 87 1.28 -2.85 -15.41
CA GLY A 87 2.41 -3.77 -15.56
C GLY A 87 3.04 -4.26 -14.26
N TRP A 88 2.54 -3.86 -13.09
CA TRP A 88 3.18 -4.16 -11.79
C TRP A 88 2.71 -5.47 -11.14
N ARG A 89 1.57 -6.00 -11.58
CA ARG A 89 1.00 -7.21 -10.99
C ARG A 89 1.60 -8.53 -11.51
N SER A 90 2.08 -8.58 -12.76
CA SER A 90 2.76 -9.80 -13.27
C SER A 90 4.07 -10.08 -12.53
N THR A 91 4.70 -9.04 -11.97
CA THR A 91 5.86 -9.17 -11.06
C THR A 91 5.49 -9.50 -9.63
N GLY A 92 4.24 -9.91 -9.38
CA GLY A 92 3.66 -10.14 -8.06
C GLY A 92 4.61 -10.92 -7.17
N LEU A 93 5.33 -10.20 -6.31
CA LEU A 93 5.95 -10.71 -5.12
C LEU A 93 4.80 -11.22 -4.25
N LYS A 94 4.25 -12.39 -4.55
CA LYS A 94 3.50 -13.17 -3.58
C LYS A 94 4.52 -13.41 -2.47
N PRO A 95 4.40 -12.75 -1.31
CA PRO A 95 5.34 -13.02 -0.22
C PRO A 95 5.20 -14.51 0.06
N SER A 96 6.33 -15.23 0.05
CA SER A 96 6.28 -16.66 0.34
C SER A 96 5.58 -16.86 1.69
N PRO A 97 4.82 -17.94 1.89
CA PRO A 97 4.10 -18.17 3.15
C PRO A 97 5.02 -18.08 4.38
N ARG A 98 6.33 -18.38 4.22
CA ARG A 98 7.36 -18.15 5.25
C ARG A 98 7.56 -16.67 5.62
N LYS A 99 7.59 -15.77 4.64
CA LYS A 99 7.73 -14.32 4.88
C LYS A 99 6.47 -13.73 5.53
N GLN A 100 5.30 -14.27 5.21
CA GLN A 100 4.04 -13.91 5.87
C GLN A 100 4.04 -14.35 7.34
N GLY A 101 4.46 -15.58 7.63
CA GLY A 101 4.59 -16.08 9.01
C GLY A 101 5.56 -15.25 9.85
N LEU A 102 6.69 -14.84 9.27
CA LEU A 102 7.67 -14.00 9.97
C LEU A 102 7.15 -12.58 10.26
N LEU A 103 6.46 -11.95 9.29
CA LEU A 103 5.85 -10.62 9.49
C LEU A 103 4.75 -10.66 10.56
N ALA A 104 3.94 -11.72 10.57
CA ALA A 104 2.92 -11.93 11.60
C ALA A 104 3.55 -12.11 12.99
N ALA A 105 4.60 -12.93 13.10
CA ALA A 105 5.31 -13.15 14.36
C ALA A 105 5.97 -11.87 14.91
N ILE A 106 6.59 -11.06 14.03
CA ILE A 106 7.16 -9.76 14.43
C ILE A 106 6.07 -8.81 14.93
N GLY A 107 4.89 -8.80 14.28
CA GLY A 107 3.74 -8.01 14.73
C GLY A 107 3.25 -8.42 16.13
N VAL A 108 3.19 -9.72 16.43
CA VAL A 108 2.79 -10.25 17.75
C VAL A 108 3.81 -9.90 18.82
N VAL A 109 5.11 -10.10 18.56
CA VAL A 109 6.17 -9.79 19.53
C VAL A 109 6.27 -8.30 19.81
N ALA A 110 6.18 -7.45 18.77
CA ALA A 110 6.17 -6.00 18.94
C ALA A 110 4.94 -5.53 19.74
N GLY A 111 3.76 -6.12 19.48
CA GLY A 111 2.53 -5.86 20.25
C GLY A 111 2.67 -6.23 21.73
N LEU A 112 3.21 -7.42 22.02
CA LEU A 112 3.46 -7.89 23.39
C LEU A 112 4.47 -7.02 24.15
N ILE A 113 5.55 -6.60 23.50
CA ILE A 113 6.56 -5.74 24.11
C ILE A 113 5.99 -4.34 24.40
N LEU A 114 5.15 -3.81 23.52
CA LEU A 114 4.49 -2.53 23.75
C LEU A 114 3.46 -2.58 24.88
N LEU A 115 2.66 -3.65 24.94
CA LEU A 115 1.68 -3.88 26.00
C LEU A 115 2.33 -4.01 27.38
N ARG A 116 3.58 -4.46 27.43
CA ARG A 116 4.34 -4.66 28.67
C ARG A 116 5.05 -3.38 29.15
N LYS A 117 5.04 -2.33 28.34
CA LYS A 117 5.65 -1.02 28.63
C LYS A 117 4.62 0.02 29.13
N PHE A 118 3.35 -0.37 29.14
CA PHE A 118 2.24 0.26 29.87
C PHE A 118 1.84 -0.64 31.04
#